data_AF-A0A2V6GI97-F1
#
_entry.id   AF-A0A2V6GI97-F1
#
_cell.length_a   1.000
_cell.length_b   1.000
_cell.length_c   1.000
_cell.angle_alpha   90.00
_cell.angle_beta   90.00
_cell.angle_gamma   90.00
#
_symmetry.space_group_name_H-M   'P 1'
#
loop_
_entity.id
_entity.type
_entity.pdbx_description
1 polymer ?
#
loop_
_entity_poly.entity_id
_entity_poly.type
_entity_poly.pdbx_seq_one_letter_code
_entity_poly.pdbx_strand_id
1 'polypeptide(L)' 'MKKLRVGVVGVGHIGSNHARLYAEIPSAEFTAVYDVEPFRSRTIASKFGAA' A
#
# COMPACT_ATOMS: atom_id res chain seq x y z
N MET A 1 17.87 12.07 -3.39
CA MET A 1 16.47 12.51 -3.59
C MET A 1 15.57 11.87 -2.54
N LYS A 2 14.57 12.58 -2.03
CA LYS A 2 13.60 12.03 -1.07
C LYS A 2 12.52 11.23 -1.82
N LYS A 3 12.22 10.01 -1.38
CA LYS A 3 11.14 9.20 -1.96
C LYS A 3 9.77 9.84 -1.67
N LEU A 4 8.84 9.70 -2.62
CA LEU A 4 7.47 10.16 -2.42
C LEU A 4 6.74 9.16 -1.51
N ARG A 5 6.23 9.63 -0.36
CA ARG A 5 5.42 8.80 0.53
C ARG A 5 4.03 8.63 -0.06
N VAL A 6 3.58 7.39 -0.18
CA VAL A 6 2.28 7.04 -0.76
C VAL A 6 1.53 6.12 0.20
N GLY A 7 0.20 6.29 0.23
CA GLY A 7 -0.71 5.34 0.84
C GLY A 7 -1.87 5.01 -0.07
N VAL A 8 -2.52 3.87 0.18
CA VAL A 8 -3.67 3.39 -0.59
C VAL A 8 -4.88 3.24 0.33
N VAL A 9 -5.99 3.89 -0.03
CA VAL A 9 -7.28 3.80 0.66
C VAL A 9 -8.23 2.97 -0.20
N GLY A 10 -8.68 1.84 0.35
CA GLY A 10 -9.41 0.80 -0.36
C GLY A 10 -8.46 -0.14 -1.10
N VAL A 11 -8.36 -1.39 -0.63
CA VAL A 11 -7.48 -2.43 -1.19
C VAL A 11 -8.25 -3.68 -1.57
N GLY A 12 -9.34 -3.48 -2.32
CA GLY A 12 -10.01 -4.52 -3.08
C GLY A 12 -9.22 -4.91 -4.34
N HIS A 13 -9.93 -5.27 -5.41
CA HIS A 13 -9.33 -5.79 -6.64
C HIS A 13 -8.32 -4.83 -7.29
N ILE A 14 -8.65 -3.54 -7.37
CA ILE A 14 -7.79 -2.53 -8.00
C ILE A 14 -6.76 -1.97 -7.02
N GLY A 15 -7.17 -1.69 -5.78
CA GLY A 15 -6.29 -1.06 -4.79
C GLY A 15 -5.12 -1.95 -4.36
N SER A 16 -5.32 -3.27 -4.29
CA SER A 16 -4.22 -4.22 -4.02
C SER A 16 -3.12 -4.19 -5.09
N ASN A 17 -3.48 -3.96 -6.35
CA ASN A 17 -2.49 -3.75 -7.42
C ASN A 17 -1.74 -2.43 -7.26
N HIS A 18 -2.40 -1.36 -6.86
CA HIS A 18 -1.74 -0.08 -6.57
C HIS A 18 -0.75 -0.22 -5.41
N ALA A 19 -1.14 -0.90 -4.33
CA ALA A 19 -0.26 -1.18 -3.19
C ALA A 19 1.00 -1.95 -3.62
N ARG A 20 0.83 -2.99 -4.45
CA ARG A 20 1.96 -3.75 -5.02
C ARG A 20 2.89 -2.84 -5.86
N LEU A 21 2.32 -2.08 -6.79
CA LEU A 21 3.10 -1.20 -7.66
C LEU A 21 3.86 -0.14 -6.86
N TYR A 22 3.23 0.52 -5.88
CA TYR A 22 3.91 1.50 -5.04
C TYR A 22 5.00 0.91 -4.15
N ALA A 23 4.92 -0.37 -3.79
CA ALA A 23 5.98 -1.08 -3.09
C ALA A 23 7.17 -1.43 -4.00
N GLU A 24 6.94 -1.60 -5.31
CA GLU A 24 7.97 -1.96 -6.30
C GLU A 24 8.65 -0.72 -6.93
N ILE A 25 7.99 0.44 -6.97
CA ILE A 25 8.51 1.66 -7.60
C ILE A 25 9.63 2.28 -6.73
N PRO A 26 10.89 2.38 -7.21
CA PRO A 26 12.01 2.85 -6.40
C PRO A 26 11.92 4.29 -5.90
N SER A 27 11.20 5.15 -6.64
CA SER A 27 10.97 6.56 -6.29
C SER A 27 9.81 6.76 -5.30
N ALA A 28 9.06 5.70 -5.00
CA ALA A 28 7.96 5.70 -4.04
C ALA A 28 8.37 5.00 -2.73
N GLU A 29 7.73 5.42 -1.66
CA GLU A 29 7.76 4.76 -0.35
C GLU A 29 6.32 4.46 0.03
N PHE A 30 5.92 3.19 -0.07
CA PHE A 30 4.58 2.76 0.30
C PHE A 30 4.50 2.67 1.83
N THR A 31 3.79 3.61 2.46
CA THR A 31 3.89 3.86 3.91
C THR A 31 2.60 3.62 4.68
N ALA A 32 1.44 3.60 4.01
CA ALA A 32 0.16 3.46 4.67
C ALA A 32 -0.86 2.70 3.80
N VAL A 33 -1.71 1.91 4.44
CA VAL A 33 -2.86 1.30 3.78
C VAL A 33 -4.10 1.33 4.67
N TYR A 34 -5.25 1.56 4.06
CA TYR A 34 -6.53 1.48 4.75
C TYR A 34 -7.56 0.72 3.91
N ASP A 35 -8.44 0.01 4.58
CA ASP A 35 -9.66 -0.58 4.02
C ASP A 35 -10.72 -0.59 5.12
N VAL A 36 -12.00 -0.52 4.74
CA VAL A 36 -13.12 -0.68 5.67
C VAL A 36 -13.14 -2.08 6.27
N GLU A 37 -12.68 -3.08 5.53
CA GLU A 37 -12.46 -4.43 6.01
C GLU A 37 -11.05 -4.56 6.60
N PRO A 38 -10.87 -4.57 7.93
CA PRO A 38 -9.55 -4.48 8.56
C PRO A 38 -8.65 -5.67 8.23
N PHE A 39 -9.23 -6.81 7.86
CA PHE A 39 -8.45 -7.95 7.40
C PHE A 39 -7.67 -7.62 6.12
N ARG A 40 -8.29 -6.92 5.16
CA ARG A 40 -7.66 -6.59 3.87
C ARG A 40 -6.49 -5.62 4.02
N SER A 41 -6.67 -4.55 4.79
CA SER A 41 -5.59 -3.59 5.06
C SER A 41 -4.42 -4.26 5.76
N ARG A 42 -4.67 -5.08 6.79
CA ARG A 42 -3.61 -5.86 7.47
C ARG A 42 -2.87 -6.80 6.54
N THR A 43 -3.58 -7.55 5.69
CA THR A 43 -2.93 -8.45 4.71
C THR A 43 -2.00 -7.68 3.78
N ILE A 44 -2.43 -6.53 3.27
CA ILE A 44 -1.63 -5.71 2.36
C ILE A 44 -0.45 -5.03 3.09
N ALA A 45 -0.69 -4.50 4.29
CA ALA A 45 0.33 -3.91 5.15
C ALA A 45 1.47 -4.91 5.41
N SER A 46 1.13 -6.13 5.86
CA SER A 46 2.11 -7.19 6.11
C SER A 46 2.83 -7.66 4.84
N LYS A 47 2.13 -7.70 3.69
CA LYS A 47 2.72 -8.18 2.43
C LYS A 47 3.74 -7.20 1.84
N PHE A 48 3.51 -5.90 1.98
CA PHE A 48 4.30 -4.87 1.29
C PHE A 48 5.00 -3.87 2.22
N GLY A 49 4.93 -4.05 3.53
CA GLY A 49 5.67 -3.25 4.51
C GLY A 49 5.09 -1.85 4.74
N ALA A 50 3.76 -1.72 4.72
CA ALA A 50 3.06 -0.47 5.07
C ALA A 50 2.46 -0.54 6.48
N ALA A 51 2.13 0.63 7.04
CA ALA A 51 1.38 0.76 8.29
C ALA A 51 -0.14 0.68 8.06
#